data_AF-A0A428YBD1-F1
#
_entry.id   AF-A0A428YBD1-F1
#
_cell.length_a   1.000
_cell.length_b   1.000
_cell.length_c   1.000
_cell.angle_alpha   90.00
_cell.angle_beta   90.00
_cell.angle_gamma   90.00
#
_symmetry.space_group_name_H-M   'P 1'
#
loop_
_entity.id
_entity.type
_entity.pdbx_description
1 polymer ?
#
loop_
_entity_poly.entity_id
_entity_poly.type
_entity_poly.pdbx_seq_one_letter_code
_entity_poly.pdbx_strand_id
1 'polypeptide(L)' 'MVSVHVAGNLPIRSRALPFADRVEIRLGNAFPVALLVDRAAIDRLLDAIVSSRVALETAAQRTEEE' A
#
# COMPACT_ATOMS: atom_id res chain seq x y z
N MET A 1 8.14 -12.76 -11.29
CA MET A 1 7.62 -11.59 -10.55
C MET A 1 6.17 -11.85 -10.20
N VAL A 2 5.76 -11.64 -8.96
CA VAL A 2 4.34 -11.71 -8.55
C VAL A 2 3.85 -10.28 -8.40
N SER A 3 2.78 -9.94 -9.11
CA SER A 3 2.20 -8.59 -9.07
C SER A 3 0.80 -8.64 -8.48
N VAL A 4 0.51 -7.72 -7.56
CA VAL A 4 -0.84 -7.52 -7.00
C VAL A 4 -1.34 -6.16 -7.47
N HIS A 5 -2.45 -6.16 -8.20
CA HIS A 5 -3.07 -4.92 -8.66
C HIS A 5 -4.14 -4.46 -7.65
N VAL A 6 -3.98 -3.25 -7.12
CA VAL A 6 -4.91 -2.66 -6.15
C VAL A 6 -5.75 -1.61 -6.88
N ALA A 7 -6.94 -2.03 -7.32
CA ALA A 7 -7.91 -1.12 -7.94
C ALA A 7 -8.66 -0.30 -6.87
N GLY A 8 -9.23 0.84 -7.26
CA GLY A 8 -9.90 1.77 -6.33
C GLY A 8 -11.10 1.20 -5.56
N ASN A 9 -11.70 0.11 -6.06
CA ASN A 9 -12.80 -0.60 -5.40
C ASN A 9 -12.34 -1.85 -4.62
N LEU A 10 -11.04 -2.15 -4.58
CA LEU A 10 -10.52 -3.30 -3.84
C LEU A 10 -10.54 -3.01 -2.34
N PRO A 11 -11.19 -3.84 -1.51
CA PRO A 11 -11.15 -3.67 -0.07
C PRO A 11 -9.74 -3.85 0.48
N ILE A 12 -9.29 -2.86 1.27
CA ILE A 12 -8.04 -2.90 2.02
C ILE A 12 -8.38 -2.85 3.50
N ARG A 13 -7.82 -3.78 4.28
CA ARG A 13 -8.01 -3.87 5.74
C ARG A 13 -6.67 -4.11 6.41
N SER A 14 -6.35 -3.35 7.45
CA SER A 14 -5.15 -3.54 8.25
C SER A 14 -5.50 -4.10 9.63
N ARG A 15 -4.67 -5.03 10.14
CA ARG A 15 -4.76 -5.57 11.49
C ARG A 15 -3.38 -5.62 12.13
N ALA A 16 -3.22 -5.04 13.32
CA ALA A 16 -2.02 -5.22 14.12
C ALA A 16 -1.96 -6.64 14.70
N LEU A 17 -0.77 -7.24 14.71
CA LEU A 17 -0.49 -8.54 15.31
C LEU A 17 0.57 -8.36 16.41
N PRO A 18 0.19 -7.89 17.62
CA PRO A 18 1.14 -7.49 18.67
C PRO A 18 2.11 -8.59 19.08
N PHE A 19 1.63 -9.83 19.19
CA PHE A 19 2.45 -10.99 19.56
C PHE A 19 3.50 -11.36 18.51
N ALA A 20 3.32 -10.92 17.27
CA ALA A 20 4.20 -11.22 16.15
C ALA A 20 4.97 -9.98 15.66
N ASP A 21 4.86 -8.86 16.39
CA ASP A 21 5.41 -7.53 16.14
C ASP A 21 5.32 -7.03 14.69
N ARG A 22 4.14 -7.26 14.08
CA ARG A 22 3.89 -6.94 12.67
C ARG A 22 2.46 -6.46 12.45
N VAL A 23 2.21 -5.91 11.27
CA VAL A 23 0.89 -5.58 10.76
C VAL A 23 0.57 -6.49 9.58
N GLU A 24 -0.68 -6.92 9.49
CA GLU A 24 -1.23 -7.63 8.33
C GLU A 24 -2.11 -6.68 7.53
N ILE A 25 -1.81 -6.49 6.25
CA ILE A 25 -2.63 -5.77 5.28
C ILE A 25 -3.28 -6.79 4.35
N ARG A 26 -4.61 -6.85 4.36
CA ARG A 26 -5.40 -7.73 3.51
C ARG A 26 -5.96 -6.98 2.32
N LEU A 27 -5.76 -7.54 1.13
CA LEU A 27 -6.19 -7.00 -0.16
C LEU A 27 -7.23 -7.94 -0.78
N GLY A 28 -8.50 -7.57 -0.75
CA GLY A 28 -9.60 -8.36 -1.34
C GLY A 28 -10.69 -8.81 -0.35
N ASN A 29 -11.64 -9.59 -0.86
CA ASN A 29 -12.82 -10.08 -0.13
C ASN A 29 -12.63 -11.52 0.38
N ALA A 30 -13.15 -12.52 -0.34
CA ALA A 30 -13.26 -13.90 0.13
C ALA A 30 -11.91 -14.63 0.25
N PHE A 31 -10.93 -14.27 -0.58
CA PHE A 31 -9.57 -14.83 -0.58
C PHE A 31 -8.54 -13.72 -0.72
N PRO A 32 -8.31 -12.93 0.35
CA PRO A 32 -7.45 -11.77 0.26
C PRO A 32 -5.97 -12.18 0.20
N VAL A 33 -5.18 -11.41 -0.55
CA VAL A 33 -3.73 -11.47 -0.41
C VAL A 33 -3.36 -10.75 0.89
N ALA A 34 -2.58 -11.41 1.74
CA ALA A 34 -2.08 -10.83 2.98
C ALA A 34 -0.62 -10.40 2.83
N LEU A 35 -0.35 -9.11 3.03
CA LEU A 35 0.99 -8.56 3.18
C LEU A 35 1.29 -8.42 4.68
N LEU A 36 2.30 -9.13 5.15
CA LEU A 36 2.82 -8.99 6.51
C LEU A 36 3.98 -8.00 6.51
N VAL A 37 3.92 -7.00 7.38
CA VAL A 37 4.91 -5.93 7.48
C VAL A 37 5.40 -5.85 8.92
N ASP A 38 6.68 -6.13 9.13
CA ASP A 38 7.30 -6.00 10.46
C ASP A 38 7.32 -4.54 10.91
N ARG A 39 7.25 -4.30 12.22
CA ARG A 39 7.21 -2.94 12.80
C ARG A 39 8.28 -2.02 12.21
N ALA A 40 9.51 -2.51 12.11
CA ALA A 40 10.66 -1.74 11.62
C ALA A 40 10.54 -1.34 10.14
N ALA A 41 9.67 -1.97 9.36
CA ALA A 41 9.49 -1.71 7.94
C ALA A 41 8.25 -0.83 7.64
N ILE A 42 7.41 -0.54 8.64
CA ILE A 42 6.16 0.20 8.45
C ILE A 42 6.41 1.59 7.89
N ASP A 43 7.29 2.37 8.53
CA ASP A 43 7.55 3.76 8.13
C ASP A 43 8.15 3.80 6.71
N ARG A 44 9.07 2.88 6.40
CA ARG A 44 9.66 2.76 5.06
C ARG A 44 8.63 2.43 3.98
N LEU A 45 7.67 1.54 4.27
CA LEU A 45 6.61 1.20 3.33
C LEU A 45 5.66 2.38 3.11
N LEU A 46 5.32 3.09 4.18
CA LEU A 46 4.48 4.29 4.10
C LEU A 46 5.15 5.38 3.25
N ASP A 47 6.43 5.65 3.49
CA ASP A 47 7.20 6.63 2.73
C ASP A 47 7.25 6.30 1.24
N ALA A 48 7.44 5.02 0.89
CA ALA A 48 7.44 4.59 -0.51
C ALA A 48 6.09 4.83 -1.21
N ILE A 49 4.97 4.59 -0.50
CA ILE A 49 3.62 4.83 -1.04
C ILE A 49 3.35 6.33 -1.19
N VAL A 50 3.67 7.12 -0.16
CA VAL A 50 3.44 8.58 -0.15
C VAL A 50 4.28 9.27 -1.22
N SER A 51 5.57 8.96 -1.30
CA SER A 51 6.45 9.52 -2.33
C SER A 51 5.98 9.20 -3.74
N SER A 52 5.50 7.96 -3.98
CA SER A 52 4.94 7.55 -5.27
C SER A 52 3.67 8.32 -5.62
N ARG A 53 2.79 8.56 -4.65
CA ARG A 53 1.59 9.39 -4.84
C ARG A 53 1.96 10.82 -5.24
N VAL A 54 2.88 11.46 -4.51
CA VAL A 54 3.34 12.82 -4.81
C VAL A 54 3.92 12.89 -6.21
N ALA A 55 4.72 11.89 -6.62
CA ALA A 55 5.27 11.84 -7.97
C ALA A 55 4.19 11.76 -9.05
N LEU A 56 3.10 11.01 -8.83
CA LEU A 56 1.95 10.94 -9.74
C LEU A 56 1.19 12.27 -9.82
N GLU A 57 0.99 12.95 -8.69
CA GLU A 57 0.33 14.26 -8.63
C GLU A 57 1.13 15.32 -9.39
N THR A 58 2.46 15.38 -9.17
CA THR A 58 3.36 16.28 -9.90
C THR A 58 3.44 15.96 -11.40
N ALA A 59 3.27 14.69 -11.79
CA ALA A 59 3.21 14.32 -13.21
C ALA A 59 1.90 14.79 -13.85
N ALA A 60 0.76 14.62 -13.17
CA ALA A 60 -0.54 15.06 -13.66
C ALA A 60 -0.59 16.58 -13.88
N GLN A 61 -0.07 17.37 -12.95
CA GLN A 61 0.00 18.83 -13.08
C GLN A 61 0.77 19.30 -14.31
N ARG A 62 1.90 18.66 -14.62
CA ARG A 62 2.70 18.98 -15.81
C ARG A 62 1.96 18.72 -17.12
N THR A 63 1.10 17.70 -17.16
CA THR A 63 0.29 17.38 -18.34
C THR A 63 -0.87 18.37 -18.54
N GLU A 64 -1.33 19.06 -17.49
CA GLU A 64 -2.37 20.09 -17.59
C GLU A 64 -1.82 21.46 -18.02
N GLU A 65 -0.51 21.67 -17.89
CA GLU A 65 0.20 22.91 -18.28
C GLU A 65 0.71 22.90 -19.73
N GLU A 66 0.74 21.73 -20.39
CA GLU A 66 1.13 21.52 -21.81
C GLU A 66 -0.08 21.55 -22.76
#